data_AF-A0A2W5MWE2-F1
#
_entry.id   AF-A0A2W5MWE2-F1
#
_cell.length_a   1.000
_cell.length_b   1.000
_cell.length_c   1.000
_cell.angle_alpha   90.00
_cell.angle_beta   90.00
_cell.angle_gamma   90.00
#
_symmetry.space_group_name_H-M   'P 1'
#
loop_
_entity.id
_entity.type
_entity.pdbx_description
1 polymer ?
#
loop_
_entity_poly.entity_id
_entity_poly.type
_entity_poly.pdbx_seq_one_letter_code
_entity_poly.pdbx_strand_id
1 'polypeptide(L)' 'MRTIWLASLAPALLLGACSRTDNEPGPGGVTVSEAKALDDAAAMLESRDGDEATAQASADDAPAAK' A
#
# COMPACT_ATOMS: atom_id res chain seq x y z
N MET A 1 -4.74 -34.19 32.57
CA MET A 1 -5.69 -33.51 31.64
C MET A 1 -5.43 -32.02 31.49
N ARG A 2 -5.17 -31.24 32.55
CA ARG A 2 -4.87 -29.79 32.48
C ARG A 2 -3.59 -29.41 31.71
N THR A 3 -2.58 -30.28 31.72
CA THR A 3 -1.29 -30.05 31.04
C THR A 3 -1.34 -30.30 29.52
N ILE A 4 -2.28 -31.12 29.06
CA ILE A 4 -2.48 -31.42 27.63
C ILE A 4 -3.09 -30.20 26.91
N TRP A 5 -3.93 -29.43 27.60
CA TRP A 5 -4.52 -28.18 27.08
C TRP A 5 -3.49 -27.07 26.86
N LEU A 6 -2.47 -26.98 27.72
CA LEU A 6 -1.40 -25.97 27.58
C LEU A 6 -0.45 -26.31 26.41
N ALA A 7 -0.26 -27.59 26.10
CA ALA A 7 0.64 -28.03 25.03
C ALA A 7 0.12 -27.70 23.62
N SER A 8 -1.20 -27.62 23.42
CA SER A 8 -1.79 -27.27 22.12
C SER A 8 -1.77 -25.76 21.80
N LEU A 9 -1.57 -24.88 22.78
CA LEU A 9 -1.54 -23.42 22.56
C LEU A 9 -0.14 -22.89 22.20
N ALA A 10 0.91 -23.68 22.46
CA ALA A 10 2.29 -23.32 22.18
C ALA A 10 2.63 -23.07 20.70
N PRO A 11 2.17 -23.87 19.71
CA PRO A 11 2.56 -23.65 18.32
C PRO A 11 1.98 -22.36 17.72
N ALA A 12 0.80 -21.90 18.16
CA ALA A 12 0.16 -20.69 17.62
C ALA A 12 0.94 -19.40 17.90
N LEU A 13 1.69 -19.35 19.01
CA LEU A 13 2.53 -18.20 19.37
C LEU A 13 3.82 -18.12 18.53
N LEU A 14 4.31 -19.25 17.99
CA LEU A 14 5.52 -19.27 17.16
C LEU A 14 5.28 -18.73 15.74
N LEU A 15 4.05 -18.77 15.22
CA LEU A 15 3.73 -18.18 13.91
C LEU A 15 3.70 -16.65 13.92
N GLY A 16 3.54 -16.02 15.08
CA GLY A 16 3.63 -14.57 15.25
C GLY A 16 5.07 -14.03 15.25
N ALA A 17 6.09 -14.90 15.33
CA ALA A 17 7.49 -14.49 15.28
C ALA A 17 8.05 -14.38 13.85
N CYS A 18 7.29 -14.82 12.84
CA CYS A 18 7.47 -14.38 11.45
C CYS A 18 6.85 -12.99 11.21
N SER A 19 6.57 -12.23 12.28
CA SER A 19 6.11 -10.86 12.17
C SER A 19 7.23 -10.00 11.59
N ARG A 20 6.95 -9.53 10.37
CA ARG A 20 7.67 -8.53 9.61
C ARG A 20 7.99 -7.33 10.49
N THR A 21 9.26 -7.17 10.88
CA THR A 21 9.77 -5.83 11.21
C THR A 21 9.61 -4.98 9.95
N ASP A 22 9.24 -3.70 10.07
CA ASP A 22 8.96 -2.84 8.91
C ASP A 22 10.12 -2.73 7.89
N ASN A 23 11.34 -3.05 8.32
CA ASN A 23 12.57 -3.09 7.51
C ASN A 23 12.90 -4.46 6.89
N GLU A 24 12.15 -5.53 7.18
CA GLU A 24 12.40 -6.83 6.53
C GLU A 24 11.78 -6.82 5.12
N PRO A 25 12.53 -7.21 4.07
CA PRO A 25 12.03 -7.23 2.70
C PRO A 25 10.80 -8.15 2.55
N GLY A 26 9.70 -7.58 2.06
CA GLY A 26 8.48 -8.29 1.72
C GLY A 26 8.54 -8.94 0.31
N PRO A 27 7.44 -9.57 -0.13
CA PRO A 27 7.29 -10.04 -1.50
C PRO A 27 7.57 -8.91 -2.49
N GLY A 28 8.46 -9.15 -3.46
CA GLY A 28 8.98 -8.10 -4.37
C GLY A 28 10.29 -7.45 -3.91
N GLY A 29 10.84 -7.84 -2.76
CA GLY A 29 12.12 -7.33 -2.25
C GLY A 29 12.03 -5.93 -1.64
N VAL A 30 10.81 -5.39 -1.49
CA VAL A 30 10.56 -4.07 -0.90
C VAL A 30 10.08 -4.19 0.54
N THR A 31 10.56 -3.30 1.38
CA THR A 31 10.12 -3.13 2.76
C THR A 31 8.72 -2.52 2.84
N VAL A 32 8.10 -2.57 4.01
CA VAL A 32 6.76 -1.96 4.21
C VAL A 32 6.82 -0.44 4.05
N SER A 33 7.91 0.18 4.52
CA SER A 33 8.17 1.61 4.39
C SER A 33 8.39 2.02 2.94
N GLU A 34 9.12 1.24 2.15
CA GLU A 34 9.31 1.48 0.72
C GLU A 34 7.99 1.36 -0.06
N ALA A 35 7.19 0.32 0.21
CA ALA A 35 5.89 0.15 -0.43
C ALA A 35 4.96 1.34 -0.13
N LYS A 36 4.93 1.82 1.12
CA LYS A 36 4.14 2.99 1.51
C LYS A 36 4.60 4.26 0.80
N ALA A 37 5.91 4.49 0.70
CA ALA A 37 6.43 5.65 -0.02
C ALA A 37 6.08 5.62 -1.51
N LEU A 38 6.02 4.42 -2.10
CA LEU A 38 5.64 4.22 -3.49
C LEU A 38 4.14 4.49 -3.72
N ASP A 39 3.28 4.03 -2.82
CA ASP A 39 1.84 4.30 -2.84
C ASP A 39 1.54 5.79 -2.67
N ASP A 40 2.22 6.46 -1.73
CA ASP A 40 2.08 7.90 -1.51
C ASP A 40 2.48 8.69 -2.78
N ALA A 41 3.53 8.25 -3.50
CA ALA A 41 3.93 8.85 -4.77
C ALA A 41 2.89 8.63 -5.90
N ALA A 42 2.30 7.43 -5.97
CA ALA A 42 1.22 7.15 -6.92
C ALA A 42 -0.02 8.02 -6.66
N ALA A 43 -0.37 8.23 -5.39
CA ALA A 43 -1.49 9.11 -5.01
C ALA A 43 -1.28 10.57 -5.45
N MET A 44 -0.03 11.06 -5.45
CA MET A 44 0.29 12.40 -5.95
C MET A 44 0.10 12.53 -7.47
N LEU A 45 0.33 11.45 -8.23
CA LEU A 45 0.09 11.42 -9.67
C LEU A 45 -1.40 11.40 -9.98
N GLU A 46 -2.17 10.53 -9.32
CA GLU A 46 -3.62 10.46 -9.48
C GLU A 46 -4.31 11.81 -9.16
N SER A 47 -3.82 12.50 -8.12
CA SER A 47 -4.34 13.82 -7.76
C SER A 47 -4.10 14.86 -8.85
N ARG A 48 -2.98 14.76 -9.58
CA ARG A 48 -2.68 15.65 -10.72
C ARG A 48 -3.52 15.30 -11.94
N ASP A 49 -3.66 14.01 -12.25
CA ASP A 49 -4.42 13.55 -13.41
C ASP A 49 -5.90 13.94 -13.30
N GLY A 50 -6.49 13.95 -12.10
CA GLY A 50 -7.84 14.46 -11.88
C GLY A 50 -8.00 15.95 -12.20
N ASP A 51 -7.03 16.77 -11.82
CA ASP A 51 -7.00 18.21 -12.12
C ASP A 51 -6.74 18.45 -13.62
N GLU A 52 -5.82 17.71 -14.22
CA GLU A 52 -5.46 17.80 -15.64
C GLU A 52 -6.59 17.33 -16.55
N ALA A 53 -7.29 16.23 -16.22
CA ALA A 53 -8.44 15.75 -16.98
C ALA A 53 -9.58 16.78 -16.99
N THR A 54 -9.79 17.47 -15.87
CA THR A 54 -10.81 18.52 -15.76
C THR A 54 -10.40 19.79 -16.53
N ALA A 55 -9.10 20.13 -16.52
CA ALA A 55 -8.54 21.24 -17.28
C ALA A 55 -8.60 20.98 -18.81
N GLN A 56 -8.30 19.76 -19.26
CA GLN A 56 -8.37 19.37 -20.67
C GLN A 56 -9.81 19.35 -21.18
N ALA A 57 -10.77 18.83 -20.41
CA ALA A 57 -12.18 18.88 -20.77
C ALA A 57 -12.71 20.31 -20.96
N SER A 58 -12.15 21.28 -20.21
CA SER A 58 -12.50 22.70 -20.32
C SER A 58 -11.80 23.39 -21.50
N ALA A 59 -10.67 22.86 -21.98
CA ALA A 59 -9.91 23.40 -23.10
C ALA A 59 -10.46 22.93 -24.46
N ASP A 60 -10.99 21.71 -24.54
CA ASP A 60 -11.60 21.16 -25.76
C ASP A 60 -12.94 21.85 -26.12
N ASP A 61 -13.65 22.44 -25.14
CA ASP A 61 -14.93 23.14 -25.36
C ASP A 61 -14.75 24.65 -25.66
N ALA A 62 -13.51 25.15 -25.71
CA ALA A 62 -13.23 26.53 -26.07
C ALA A 62 -13.40 26.71 -27.60
N PRO A 63 -14.34 27.57 -28.08
CA PRO A 63 -14.51 27.78 -29.50
C PRO A 63 -13.22 28.39 -30.04
N ALA A 64 -12.62 27.74 -31.04
CA ALA A 64 -11.44 28.22 -31.74
C ALA A 64 -11.73 29.64 -32.28
N ALA A 65 -11.21 30.64 -31.56
CA ALA A 65 -11.29 32.03 -31.99
C ALA A 65 -10.49 32.16 -33.29
N LYS A 66 -11.22 32.42 -34.37
CA LYS A 66 -10.70 32.59 -35.72
C LYS A 66 -10.33 34.05 -35.98
#